data_AF-A0A966ZAD7-F1
#
_entry.id   AF-A0A966ZAD7-F1
#
_cell.length_a   1.000
_cell.length_b   1.000
_cell.length_c   1.000
_cell.angle_alpha   90.00
_cell.angle_beta   90.00
_cell.angle_gamma   90.00
#
_symmetry.space_group_name_H-M   'P 1'
#
loop_
_entity.id
_entity.type
_entity.pdbx_description
1 polymer ?
#
loop_
_entity_poly.entity_id
_entity_poly.type
_entity_poly.pdbx_seq_one_letter_code
_entity_poly.pdbx_strand_id
1 'polypeptide(L)'
;MRQAQATLKTAESLDSYESACSSCPINSKARTFCQYIAWQDQSLSAKALTAAAAAKAAAAAAKDITVVILSPSAEGGMPHTRPPNVICLPAYFPEESLAETMEHELVHIDQRKNPQAWREKLAAHGWTPASHEEIPQQWRSRVRINPDTHAAQFWKWAGRYIPLPLFEREDKPVLREISVRWWDTLDQRLNSQPPTSFTQKYGSMAASSMEHPYELYAYHNR
;
A
#
# COMPACT_ATOMS: atom_id res chain seq x y z
N MET A 1 23.61 3.05 7.29
CA MET A 1 23.43 3.11 5.82
C MET A 1 23.62 1.76 5.10
N ARG A 2 24.79 1.08 5.13
CA ARG A 2 24.99 -0.17 4.35
C ARG A 2 23.98 -1.28 4.65
N GLN A 3 23.67 -1.50 5.92
CA GLN A 3 22.68 -2.52 6.34
C GLN A 3 21.28 -2.18 5.84
N ALA A 4 20.81 -0.94 6.04
CA ALA A 4 19.51 -0.49 5.55
C ALA A 4 19.37 -0.66 4.03
N GLN A 5 20.39 -0.30 3.25
CA GLN A 5 20.38 -0.52 1.81
C GLN A 5 20.37 -2.02 1.44
N ALA A 6 21.08 -2.86 2.20
CA ALA A 6 21.02 -4.31 2.00
C ALA A 6 19.62 -4.86 2.29
N THR A 7 18.95 -4.38 3.34
CA THR A 7 17.55 -4.73 3.66
C THR A 7 16.61 -4.40 2.49
N LEU A 8 16.75 -3.21 1.88
CA LEU A 8 15.93 -2.86 0.71
C LEU A 8 16.21 -3.76 -0.50
N LYS A 9 17.47 -4.13 -0.74
CA LYS A 9 17.81 -5.09 -1.81
C LYS A 9 17.20 -6.47 -1.55
N THR A 10 17.19 -6.92 -0.30
CA THR A 10 16.52 -8.17 0.08
C THR A 10 15.02 -8.06 -0.16
N ALA A 11 14.38 -6.96 0.26
CA ALA A 11 12.97 -6.72 -0.01
C ALA A 11 12.65 -6.80 -1.51
N GLU A 12 13.43 -6.10 -2.35
CA GLU A 12 13.28 -6.12 -3.81
C GLU A 12 13.46 -7.52 -4.40
N SER A 13 14.40 -8.31 -3.89
CA SER A 13 14.57 -9.70 -4.35
C SER A 13 13.37 -10.60 -4.02
N LEU A 14 12.53 -10.22 -3.05
CA LEU A 14 11.37 -10.99 -2.60
C LEU A 14 10.08 -10.57 -3.30
N ASP A 15 9.89 -9.29 -3.63
CA ASP A 15 8.64 -8.80 -4.22
C ASP A 15 8.78 -8.15 -5.60
N SER A 16 9.99 -7.86 -6.07
CA SER A 16 10.25 -7.18 -7.36
C SER A 16 9.50 -5.84 -7.54
N TYR A 17 9.18 -5.15 -6.44
CA TYR A 17 8.32 -3.96 -6.47
C TYR A 17 8.93 -2.79 -7.27
N GLU A 18 10.22 -2.47 -7.06
CA GLU A 18 10.89 -1.39 -7.79
C GLU A 18 11.00 -1.74 -9.28
N SER A 19 11.24 -3.02 -9.59
CA SER A 19 11.26 -3.56 -10.95
C SER A 19 9.88 -3.46 -11.62
N ALA A 20 8.80 -3.77 -10.90
CA ALA A 20 7.43 -3.62 -11.37
C ALA A 20 7.07 -2.15 -11.63
N CYS A 21 7.49 -1.24 -10.74
CA CYS A 21 7.31 0.20 -10.96
C CYS A 21 8.08 0.71 -12.18
N SER A 22 9.33 0.27 -12.34
CA SER A 22 10.21 0.71 -13.43
C SER A 22 9.75 0.19 -14.81
N SER A 23 9.18 -1.02 -14.85
CA SER A 23 8.67 -1.64 -16.08
C SER A 23 7.30 -1.10 -16.51
N CYS A 24 6.57 -0.42 -15.62
CA CYS A 24 5.30 0.23 -15.92
C CYS A 24 5.52 1.71 -16.27
N PRO A 25 5.30 2.17 -17.52
CA PRO A 25 5.68 3.51 -17.96
C PRO A 25 5.11 4.65 -17.09
N ILE A 26 3.83 4.58 -16.71
CA ILE A 26 3.20 5.63 -15.91
C ILE A 26 3.69 5.62 -14.45
N ASN A 27 3.95 4.44 -13.86
CA ASN A 27 4.47 4.33 -12.49
C ASN A 27 5.93 4.77 -12.42
N SER A 28 6.73 4.42 -13.42
CA SER A 28 8.11 4.89 -13.59
C SER A 28 8.16 6.41 -13.72
N LYS A 29 7.27 6.98 -14.55
CA LYS A 29 7.13 8.43 -14.71
C LYS A 29 6.69 9.13 -13.41
N ALA A 30 5.73 8.56 -12.68
CA ALA A 30 5.28 9.11 -11.40
C ALA A 30 6.39 9.13 -10.34
N ARG A 31 7.38 8.24 -10.46
CA ARG A 31 8.52 8.06 -9.56
C ARG A 31 9.81 8.67 -10.05
N THR A 32 9.79 9.44 -11.15
CA THR A 32 11.03 10.01 -11.74
C THR A 32 11.82 10.87 -10.76
N PHE A 33 11.16 11.53 -9.81
CA PHE A 33 11.79 12.35 -8.77
C PHE A 33 11.83 11.68 -7.39
N CYS A 34 11.44 10.40 -7.30
CA CYS A 34 11.47 9.64 -6.06
C CYS A 34 12.77 8.84 -5.98
N GLN A 35 13.55 9.07 -4.93
CA GLN A 35 14.75 8.30 -4.66
C GLN A 35 14.46 7.20 -3.64
N TYR A 36 14.29 5.97 -4.12
CA TYR A 36 14.04 4.81 -3.27
C TYR A 36 15.37 4.24 -2.72
N ILE A 37 16.02 5.01 -1.84
CA ILE A 37 17.31 4.66 -1.23
C ILE A 37 17.27 4.90 0.27
N ALA A 38 18.09 4.14 1.01
CA ALA A 38 18.23 4.35 2.44
C ALA A 38 18.86 5.73 2.74
N TRP A 39 18.25 6.47 3.67
CA TRP A 39 18.78 7.75 4.13
C TRP A 39 20.05 7.56 4.96
N GLN A 40 20.91 8.56 4.97
CA GLN A 40 22.16 8.49 5.73
C GLN A 40 21.89 8.43 7.23
N ASP A 41 20.98 9.26 7.71
CA ASP A 41 20.52 9.26 9.10
C ASP A 41 19.40 8.24 9.30
N GLN A 42 19.60 7.32 10.24
CA GLN A 42 18.63 6.29 10.63
C GLN A 42 18.12 6.51 12.06
N SER A 43 18.39 7.65 12.70
CA SER A 43 18.01 7.95 14.09
C SER A 43 16.50 7.81 14.34
N LEU A 44 15.67 8.21 13.38
CA LEU A 44 14.21 8.09 13.43
C LEU A 44 13.74 6.63 13.55
N SER A 45 14.53 5.65 13.06
CA SER A 45 14.15 4.23 13.12
C SER A 45 14.00 3.74 14.56
N ALA A 46 14.85 4.19 15.49
CA ALA A 46 14.77 3.80 16.89
C ALA A 46 13.49 4.34 17.57
N LYS A 47 13.09 5.56 17.22
CA LYS A 47 11.84 6.17 17.69
C LYS A 47 10.62 5.44 17.12
N ALA A 48 10.64 5.13 15.83
CA ALA A 48 9.60 4.34 15.18
C ALA A 48 9.46 2.94 15.79
N LEU A 49 10.57 2.27 16.11
CA LEU A 49 10.56 0.98 16.80
C LEU A 49 9.95 1.08 18.21
N THR A 50 10.23 2.17 18.92
CA THR A 50 9.63 2.43 20.24
C THR A 50 8.12 2.69 20.11
N ALA A 51 7.69 3.47 19.12
CA ALA A 51 6.29 3.71 18.81
C ALA A 51 5.55 2.41 18.46
N ALA A 52 6.14 1.56 17.60
CA ALA A 52 5.58 0.24 17.28
C ALA A 52 5.46 -0.69 18.50
N ALA A 53 6.44 -0.67 19.40
CA ALA A 53 6.36 -1.44 20.63
C ALA A 53 5.23 -0.94 21.56
N ALA A 54 4.96 0.37 21.56
CA ALA A 54 3.90 1.00 22.32
C ALA A 54 2.50 0.82 21.71
N ALA A 55 2.39 0.69 20.39
CA ALA A 55 1.15 0.48 19.64
C ALA A 55 0.42 -0.86 19.97
N LYS A 56 1.06 -1.75 20.74
CA LYS A 56 0.60 -2.88 21.58
C LYS A 56 -0.73 -3.64 21.36
N ALA A 57 -1.40 -3.55 20.20
CA ALA A 57 -2.51 -4.45 19.82
C ALA A 57 -2.04 -5.63 18.94
N ALA A 58 -0.90 -5.49 18.24
CA ALA A 58 -0.35 -6.51 17.34
C ALA A 58 0.93 -7.17 17.89
N ALA A 59 0.99 -7.48 19.19
CA ALA A 59 2.20 -7.91 19.92
C ALA A 59 2.91 -9.17 19.40
N ALA A 60 2.35 -9.90 18.44
CA ALA A 60 3.04 -10.98 17.73
C ALA A 60 3.83 -10.49 16.49
N ALA A 61 3.34 -9.46 15.78
CA ALA A 61 3.95 -8.98 14.55
C ALA A 61 5.23 -8.16 14.81
N ALA A 62 5.26 -7.40 15.91
CA ALA A 62 6.31 -6.44 16.25
C ALA A 62 7.69 -7.05 16.61
N LYS A 63 7.77 -8.36 16.89
CA LYS A 63 9.03 -8.97 17.37
C LYS A 63 10.15 -9.04 16.31
N ASP A 64 9.81 -8.93 15.03
CA ASP A 64 10.76 -9.11 13.91
C ASP A 64 10.65 -8.00 12.86
N ILE A 65 10.20 -6.80 13.24
CA ILE A 65 10.12 -5.67 12.30
C ILE A 65 11.48 -4.99 12.14
N THR A 66 11.79 -4.57 10.92
CA THR A 66 12.92 -3.68 10.64
C THR A 66 12.40 -2.36 10.12
N VAL A 67 12.78 -1.23 10.72
CA VAL A 67 12.45 0.08 10.19
C VAL A 67 13.63 0.62 9.37
N VAL A 68 13.38 1.01 8.13
CA VAL A 68 14.35 1.67 7.26
C VAL A 68 13.89 3.09 6.97
N ILE A 69 14.74 4.06 7.28
CA ILE A 69 14.50 5.45 6.87
C ILE A 69 14.98 5.62 5.43
N LEU A 70 14.08 6.05 4.56
CA LEU A 70 14.33 6.31 3.14
C LEU A 70 14.59 7.80 2.89
N SER A 71 15.04 8.14 1.68
CA SER A 71 15.08 9.55 1.27
C SER A 71 13.71 10.22 1.45
N PRO A 72 13.64 11.55 1.68
CA PRO A 72 12.36 12.25 1.89
C PRO A 72 11.38 12.09 0.72
N SER A 73 11.91 11.87 -0.49
CA SER A 73 11.12 11.77 -1.72
C SER A 73 10.58 10.37 -2.01
N ALA A 74 11.04 9.34 -1.27
CA ALA A 74 10.65 7.96 -1.53
C ALA A 74 9.14 7.78 -1.39
N GLU A 75 8.51 7.13 -2.38
CA GLU A 75 7.06 6.97 -2.46
C GLU A 75 6.27 8.27 -2.26
N GLY A 76 6.81 9.40 -2.72
CA GLY A 76 6.20 10.70 -2.53
C GLY A 76 6.11 11.13 -1.07
N GLY A 77 6.93 10.56 -0.18
CA GLY A 77 6.92 10.80 1.26
C GLY A 77 5.85 10.00 2.00
N MET A 78 5.40 8.86 1.46
CA MET A 78 4.41 7.98 2.12
C MET A 78 5.13 6.81 2.83
N PRO A 79 4.87 6.60 4.13
CA PRO A 79 5.14 5.34 4.81
C PRO A 79 4.55 4.14 4.05
N HIS A 80 5.20 2.99 4.18
CA HIS A 80 4.72 1.73 3.62
C HIS A 80 5.53 0.54 4.16
N THR A 81 5.08 -0.67 3.87
CA THR A 81 5.80 -1.90 4.16
C THR A 81 6.40 -2.59 2.94
N ARG A 82 7.44 -3.39 3.20
CA ARG A 82 8.08 -4.30 2.25
C ARG A 82 8.38 -5.65 2.92
N PRO A 83 8.55 -6.75 2.17
CA PRO A 83 8.94 -8.03 2.75
C PRO A 83 10.38 -8.03 3.29
N PRO A 84 10.71 -8.97 4.18
CA PRO A 84 9.79 -9.86 4.87
C PRO A 84 8.94 -9.11 5.91
N ASN A 85 9.55 -8.19 6.68
CA ASN A 85 8.88 -7.42 7.73
C ASN A 85 9.47 -5.99 7.84
N VAL A 86 9.64 -5.32 6.71
CA VAL A 86 10.31 -4.01 6.64
C VAL A 86 9.25 -2.91 6.62
N ILE A 87 9.40 -1.92 7.50
CA ILE A 87 8.63 -0.68 7.47
C ILE A 87 9.56 0.40 6.93
N CYS A 88 9.13 1.05 5.86
CA CYS A 88 9.84 2.12 5.19
C CYS A 88 9.23 3.46 5.62
N LEU A 89 10.03 4.35 6.21
CA LEU A 89 9.59 5.71 6.55
C LEU A 89 10.42 6.73 5.77
N PRO A 90 9.82 7.79 5.20
CA PRO A 90 10.60 8.86 4.60
C PRO A 90 11.38 9.62 5.68
N ALA A 91 12.57 10.11 5.34
CA ALA A 91 13.28 11.04 6.22
C ALA A 91 12.43 12.29 6.47
N TYR A 92 12.59 12.87 7.67
CA TYR A 92 11.79 13.98 8.18
C TYR A 92 10.29 13.68 8.37
N PHE A 93 9.91 12.40 8.45
CA PHE A 93 8.55 12.04 8.84
C PHE A 93 8.21 12.62 10.23
N PRO A 94 7.02 13.21 10.42
CA PRO A 94 6.64 13.85 11.68
C PRO A 94 6.61 12.86 12.84
N GLU A 95 7.29 13.18 13.94
CA GLU A 95 7.40 12.29 15.10
C GLU A 95 6.05 12.10 15.81
N GLU A 96 5.22 13.15 15.82
CA GLU A 96 3.87 13.15 16.35
C GLU A 96 2.93 12.18 15.61
N SER A 97 3.23 11.86 14.36
CA SER A 97 2.45 10.92 13.54
C SER A 97 2.95 9.47 13.65
N LEU A 98 4.08 9.22 14.32
CA LEU A 98 4.68 7.88 14.37
C LEU A 98 3.76 6.86 15.03
N ALA A 99 3.06 7.19 16.12
CA ALA A 99 2.23 6.22 16.82
C ALA A 99 1.14 5.64 15.89
N GLU A 100 0.34 6.53 15.30
CA GLU A 100 -0.73 6.16 14.36
C GLU A 100 -0.19 5.49 13.09
N THR A 101 0.92 6.00 12.55
CA THR A 101 1.55 5.40 11.37
C THR A 101 2.05 3.99 11.67
N MET A 102 2.73 3.78 12.79
CA MET A 102 3.22 2.45 13.14
C MET A 102 2.09 1.47 13.43
N GLU A 103 0.95 1.91 14.00
CA GLU A 103 -0.26 1.07 14.11
C GLU A 103 -0.73 0.60 12.73
N HIS A 104 -0.83 1.53 11.77
CA HIS A 104 -1.21 1.24 10.39
C HIS A 104 -0.24 0.27 9.72
N GLU A 105 1.07 0.57 9.72
CA GLU A 105 2.09 -0.27 9.09
C GLU A 105 2.19 -1.67 9.72
N LEU A 106 1.95 -1.79 11.03
CA LEU A 106 1.93 -3.10 11.71
C LEU A 106 0.77 -3.99 11.22
N VAL A 107 -0.37 -3.41 10.81
CA VAL A 107 -1.46 -4.17 10.18
C VAL A 107 -1.01 -4.72 8.83
N HIS A 108 -0.26 -3.96 8.02
CA HIS A 108 0.30 -4.46 6.76
C HIS A 108 1.33 -5.58 6.96
N ILE A 109 2.16 -5.48 8.00
CA ILE A 109 3.06 -6.59 8.39
C ILE A 109 2.25 -7.84 8.75
N ASP A 110 1.18 -7.71 9.53
CA ASP A 110 0.31 -8.85 9.89
C ASP A 110 -0.39 -9.45 8.66
N GLN A 111 -0.89 -8.61 7.75
CA GLN A 111 -1.48 -9.03 6.47
C GLN A 111 -0.50 -9.85 5.62
N ARG A 112 0.78 -9.44 5.60
CA ARG A 112 1.84 -10.14 4.86
C ARG A 112 2.25 -11.44 5.54
N LYS A 113 2.31 -11.48 6.88
CA LYS A 113 2.61 -12.70 7.65
C LYS A 113 1.49 -13.73 7.60
N ASN A 114 0.24 -13.28 7.56
CA ASN A 114 -0.96 -14.12 7.69
C ASN A 114 -1.90 -14.00 6.47
N PRO A 115 -1.43 -14.18 5.23
CA PRO A 115 -2.21 -13.86 4.03
C PRO A 115 -3.48 -14.74 3.89
N GLN A 116 -3.41 -16.00 4.34
CA GLN A 116 -4.55 -16.92 4.35
C GLN A 116 -5.68 -16.41 5.26
N ALA A 117 -5.36 -16.10 6.52
CA ALA A 117 -6.32 -15.61 7.49
C ALA A 117 -6.96 -14.29 7.05
N TRP A 118 -6.18 -13.39 6.46
CA TRP A 118 -6.70 -12.15 5.90
C TRP A 118 -7.58 -12.38 4.67
N ARG A 119 -7.25 -13.32 3.78
CA ARG A 119 -8.14 -13.69 2.67
C ARG A 119 -9.47 -14.22 3.15
N GLU A 120 -9.48 -15.08 4.16
CA GLU A 120 -10.71 -15.62 4.76
C GLU A 120 -11.54 -14.52 5.43
N LYS A 121 -10.90 -13.65 6.22
CA LYS A 121 -11.54 -12.48 6.82
C LYS A 121 -12.16 -11.57 5.75
N LEU A 122 -11.43 -11.26 4.68
CA LEU A 122 -11.90 -10.42 3.59
C LEU A 122 -13.05 -11.07 2.81
N ALA A 123 -12.96 -12.36 2.52
CA ALA A 123 -14.04 -13.12 1.88
C ALA A 123 -15.33 -13.07 2.69
N ALA A 124 -15.25 -13.25 4.01
CA ALA A 124 -16.40 -13.11 4.91
C ALA A 124 -17.01 -11.69 4.89
N HIS A 125 -16.23 -10.68 4.49
CA HIS A 125 -16.69 -9.30 4.37
C HIS A 125 -17.11 -8.92 2.94
N GLY A 126 -17.11 -9.85 1.98
CA GLY A 126 -17.55 -9.60 0.61
C GLY A 126 -16.44 -9.21 -0.36
N TRP A 127 -15.17 -9.36 0.03
CA TRP A 127 -14.00 -9.11 -0.80
C TRP A 127 -13.40 -10.42 -1.30
N THR A 128 -13.17 -10.54 -2.61
CA THR A 128 -12.48 -11.69 -3.20
C THR A 128 -11.31 -11.22 -4.06
N PRO A 129 -10.21 -11.99 -4.20
CA PRO A 129 -9.16 -11.66 -5.15
C PRO A 129 -9.73 -11.51 -6.57
N ALA A 130 -9.15 -10.60 -7.35
CA ALA A 130 -9.45 -10.43 -8.76
C ALA A 130 -8.22 -10.75 -9.61
N SER A 131 -8.43 -11.33 -10.79
CA SER A 131 -7.34 -11.61 -11.73
C SER A 131 -7.04 -10.40 -12.61
N HIS A 132 -5.83 -10.34 -13.18
CA HIS A 132 -5.41 -9.24 -14.04
C HIS A 132 -6.23 -9.17 -15.33
N GLU A 133 -6.74 -10.32 -15.78
CA GLU A 133 -7.51 -10.51 -17.01
C GLU A 133 -8.93 -9.95 -16.91
N GLU A 134 -9.45 -9.77 -15.68
CA GLU A 134 -10.76 -9.18 -15.44
C GLU A 134 -10.79 -7.67 -15.68
N ILE A 135 -9.62 -7.04 -15.77
CA ILE A 135 -9.45 -5.59 -15.92
C ILE A 135 -8.86 -5.31 -17.32
N PRO A 136 -9.53 -4.51 -18.16
CA PRO A 136 -8.98 -4.11 -19.45
C PRO A 136 -7.58 -3.50 -19.30
N GLN A 137 -6.68 -3.88 -20.21
CA GLN A 137 -5.27 -3.49 -20.14
C GLN A 137 -5.09 -1.97 -20.07
N GLN A 138 -5.93 -1.20 -20.75
CA GLN A 138 -5.91 0.27 -20.74
C GLN A 138 -6.12 0.88 -19.35
N TRP A 139 -6.86 0.20 -18.45
CA TRP A 139 -7.04 0.65 -17.07
C TRP A 139 -5.95 0.09 -16.17
N ARG A 140 -5.64 -1.20 -16.33
CA ARG A 140 -4.62 -1.89 -15.54
C ARG A 140 -3.24 -1.22 -15.64
N SER A 141 -2.86 -0.75 -16.84
CA SER A 141 -1.58 -0.05 -17.05
C SER A 141 -1.50 1.32 -16.36
N ARG A 142 -2.63 1.88 -15.92
CA ARG A 142 -2.77 3.19 -15.27
C ARG A 142 -2.86 3.13 -13.76
N VAL A 143 -2.96 1.93 -13.19
CA VAL A 143 -3.08 1.73 -11.74
C VAL A 143 -1.77 2.08 -11.05
N ARG A 144 -1.84 2.89 -10.00
CA ARG A 144 -0.69 3.14 -9.11
C ARG A 144 -0.33 1.84 -8.42
N ILE A 145 0.94 1.43 -8.53
CA ILE A 145 1.46 0.28 -7.79
C ILE A 145 1.80 0.76 -6.38
N ASN A 146 1.18 0.14 -5.37
CA ASN A 146 1.41 0.39 -3.95
C ASN A 146 2.23 -0.79 -3.37
N PRO A 147 3.35 -0.54 -2.67
CA PRO A 147 4.20 -1.59 -2.09
C PRO A 147 3.51 -2.49 -1.06
N ASP A 148 2.53 -1.98 -0.31
CA ASP A 148 1.76 -2.74 0.69
C ASP A 148 0.83 -3.78 0.06
N THR A 149 0.33 -3.47 -1.14
CA THR A 149 -0.68 -4.27 -1.83
C THR A 149 -0.14 -4.94 -3.08
N HIS A 150 1.12 -4.71 -3.47
CA HIS A 150 1.72 -5.17 -4.72
C HIS A 150 1.54 -6.67 -4.98
N ALA A 151 1.76 -7.50 -3.95
CA ALA A 151 1.66 -8.96 -4.07
C ALA A 151 0.21 -9.48 -4.24
N ALA A 152 -0.80 -8.64 -4.01
CA ALA A 152 -2.21 -8.98 -4.09
C ALA A 152 -3.03 -7.80 -4.66
N GLN A 153 -2.53 -7.18 -5.73
CA GLN A 153 -2.93 -5.84 -6.18
C GLN A 153 -4.44 -5.63 -6.41
N PHE A 154 -5.16 -6.66 -6.88
CA PHE A 154 -6.56 -6.51 -7.28
C PHE A 154 -7.50 -7.36 -6.44
N TRP A 155 -8.55 -6.69 -5.97
CA TRP A 155 -9.64 -7.28 -5.20
C TRP A 155 -10.97 -6.82 -5.74
N LYS A 156 -11.99 -7.63 -5.53
CA LYS A 156 -13.34 -7.41 -6.00
C LYS A 156 -14.30 -7.32 -4.83
N TRP A 157 -15.02 -6.22 -4.77
CA TRP A 157 -16.13 -6.01 -3.86
C TRP A 157 -17.40 -6.67 -4.39
N ALA A 158 -18.07 -7.43 -3.52
CA ALA A 158 -19.34 -8.10 -3.78
C ALA A 158 -19.35 -8.92 -5.09
N GLY A 159 -18.21 -9.53 -5.43
CA GLY A 159 -18.07 -10.33 -6.65
C GLY A 159 -18.20 -9.56 -7.96
N ARG A 160 -18.22 -8.20 -7.95
CA ARG A 160 -18.46 -7.39 -9.15
C ARG A 160 -17.53 -6.18 -9.36
N TYR A 161 -17.17 -5.45 -8.31
CA TYR A 161 -16.53 -4.14 -8.48
C TYR A 161 -15.07 -4.16 -8.04
N ILE A 162 -14.15 -3.77 -8.91
CA ILE A 162 -12.71 -3.71 -8.60
C ILE A 162 -12.30 -2.25 -8.42
N PRO A 163 -11.83 -1.80 -7.23
CA PRO A 163 -11.26 -0.47 -7.08
C PRO A 163 -9.92 -0.39 -7.80
N LEU A 164 -9.72 0.70 -8.55
CA LEU A 164 -8.54 0.99 -9.33
C LEU A 164 -8.03 2.39 -8.93
N PRO A 165 -6.92 2.48 -8.17
CA PRO A 165 -6.27 3.76 -7.88
C PRO A 165 -5.56 4.27 -9.15
N LEU A 166 -6.26 5.08 -9.94
CA LEU A 166 -5.75 5.60 -11.21
C LEU A 166 -5.14 6.98 -11.01
N PHE A 167 -3.98 7.24 -11.62
CA PHE A 167 -3.43 8.59 -11.69
C PHE A 167 -4.45 9.55 -12.33
N GLU A 168 -4.61 10.73 -11.73
CA GLU A 168 -5.52 11.76 -12.26
C GLU A 168 -5.06 12.26 -13.63
N ARG A 169 -3.73 12.32 -13.84
CA ARG A 169 -3.08 12.76 -15.07
C ARG A 169 -2.08 11.72 -15.57
N GLU A 170 -2.25 11.26 -16.81
CA GLU A 170 -1.31 10.33 -17.43
C GLU A 170 -0.09 11.04 -18.05
N ASP A 171 -0.28 12.28 -18.49
CA ASP A 171 0.75 13.11 -19.09
C ASP A 171 1.74 13.66 -18.05
N LYS A 172 1.31 13.78 -16.80
CA LYS A 172 2.13 14.21 -15.65
C LYS A 172 1.65 13.51 -14.37
N PRO A 173 1.86 12.19 -14.23
CA PRO A 173 1.40 11.45 -13.08
C PRO A 173 2.17 11.88 -11.84
N VAL A 174 1.45 12.06 -10.73
CA VAL A 174 2.01 12.37 -9.41
C VAL A 174 1.52 11.31 -8.44
N LEU A 175 2.42 10.73 -7.64
CA LEU A 175 2.11 9.59 -6.76
C LEU A 175 0.92 9.79 -5.83
N ARG A 176 0.75 11.01 -5.32
CA ARG A 176 -0.34 11.38 -4.41
C ARG A 176 -1.62 11.79 -5.13
N GLU A 177 -1.56 12.07 -6.43
CA GLU A 177 -2.70 12.55 -7.22
C GLU A 177 -3.33 11.36 -7.96
N ILE A 178 -4.17 10.63 -7.22
CA ILE A 178 -4.93 9.50 -7.75
C ILE A 178 -6.42 9.67 -7.47
N SER A 179 -7.23 9.05 -8.32
CA SER A 179 -8.66 8.83 -8.07
C SER A 179 -8.94 7.33 -8.04
N VAL A 180 -9.67 6.87 -7.01
CA VAL A 180 -10.13 5.48 -6.95
C VAL A 180 -11.39 5.36 -7.81
N ARG A 181 -11.25 4.68 -8.94
CA ARG A 181 -12.35 4.36 -9.86
C ARG A 181 -12.74 2.91 -9.71
N TRP A 182 -13.99 2.57 -10.00
CA TRP A 182 -14.52 1.23 -9.75
C TRP A 182 -14.87 0.54 -11.07
N TRP A 183 -14.06 -0.44 -11.44
CA TRP A 183 -14.33 -1.26 -12.62
C TRP A 183 -15.45 -2.24 -12.31
N ASP A 184 -16.56 -2.09 -13.02
CA ASP A 184 -17.68 -3.01 -12.96
C ASP A 184 -17.47 -4.16 -13.95
N THR A 185 -17.18 -5.36 -13.45
CA THR A 185 -16.88 -6.52 -14.30
C THR A 185 -18.10 -7.03 -15.07
N LEU A 186 -19.32 -6.69 -14.64
CA LEU A 186 -20.56 -7.12 -15.30
C LEU A 186 -20.93 -6.16 -16.43
N ASP A 187 -21.03 -4.86 -16.11
CA ASP A 187 -21.42 -3.83 -17.08
C ASP A 187 -20.23 -3.36 -17.94
N GLN A 188 -19.02 -3.84 -17.66
CA GLN A 188 -17.77 -3.49 -18.34
C GLN A 188 -17.54 -1.96 -18.39
N ARG A 189 -17.74 -1.28 -17.26
CA ARG A 189 -17.70 0.20 -17.18
C ARG A 189 -16.84 0.79 -16.07
N LEU A 190 -16.29 1.94 -16.45
CA LEU A 190 -15.53 2.98 -15.75
C LEU A 190 -16.23 3.74 -14.62
N ASN A 191 -16.62 3.18 -13.47
CA ASN A 191 -17.42 3.98 -12.52
C ASN A 191 -16.57 4.98 -11.72
N SER A 192 -17.07 6.21 -11.63
CA SER A 192 -16.42 7.31 -10.91
C SER A 192 -16.66 7.30 -9.40
N GLN A 193 -17.71 6.64 -8.96
CA GLN A 193 -18.16 6.56 -7.57
C GLN A 193 -18.08 5.12 -7.08
N PRO A 194 -17.86 4.89 -5.77
CA PRO A 194 -17.98 3.56 -5.19
C PRO A 194 -19.40 2.98 -5.40
N PRO A 195 -19.54 1.65 -5.48
CA PRO A 195 -20.84 1.03 -5.58
C PRO A 195 -21.65 1.29 -4.29
N THR A 196 -22.97 1.49 -4.42
CA THR A 196 -23.84 1.83 -3.28
C THR A 196 -23.71 0.85 -2.11
N SER A 197 -23.57 -0.45 -2.40
CA SER A 197 -23.40 -1.47 -1.35
C SER A 197 -22.11 -1.32 -0.56
N PHE A 198 -21.04 -0.78 -1.17
CA PHE A 198 -19.80 -0.45 -0.48
C PHE A 198 -20.01 0.73 0.45
N THR A 199 -20.58 1.83 -0.04
CA THR A 199 -20.85 3.04 0.76
C THR A 199 -21.84 2.77 1.90
N GLN A 200 -22.83 1.89 1.71
CA GLN A 200 -23.73 1.47 2.77
C GLN A 200 -23.01 0.74 3.91
N LYS A 201 -21.97 -0.06 3.58
CA LYS A 201 -21.23 -0.83 4.57
C LYS A 201 -20.16 -0.02 5.29
N TYR A 202 -19.39 0.78 4.54
CA TYR A 202 -18.20 1.46 5.05
C TYR A 202 -18.37 2.97 5.19
N GLY A 203 -19.49 3.54 4.75
CA GLY A 203 -19.73 4.98 4.78
C GLY A 203 -18.90 5.74 3.75
N SER A 204 -18.69 7.04 4.02
CA SER A 204 -17.82 7.90 3.21
C SER A 204 -16.38 7.71 3.66
N MET A 205 -15.52 7.31 2.73
CA MET A 205 -14.11 6.98 3.00
C MET A 205 -13.17 7.87 2.20
N ALA A 206 -11.97 8.10 2.76
CA ALA A 206 -10.88 8.73 2.02
C ALA A 206 -10.44 7.83 0.85
N ALA A 207 -9.90 8.45 -0.21
CA ALA A 207 -9.42 7.72 -1.39
C ALA A 207 -8.41 6.62 -1.03
N SER A 208 -7.46 6.91 -0.12
CA SER A 208 -6.45 5.94 0.34
C SER A 208 -7.07 4.67 0.92
N SER A 209 -8.12 4.79 1.74
CA SER A 209 -8.83 3.64 2.31
C SER A 209 -9.63 2.84 1.28
N MET A 210 -9.99 3.44 0.14
CA MET A 210 -10.79 2.78 -0.90
C MET A 210 -9.95 2.05 -1.95
N GLU A 211 -8.63 2.28 -1.98
CA GLU A 211 -7.75 1.70 -3.01
C GLU A 211 -7.76 0.17 -2.98
N HIS A 212 -7.84 -0.40 -1.79
CA HIS A 212 -7.64 -1.82 -1.57
C HIS A 212 -8.21 -2.25 -0.20
N PRO A 213 -8.75 -3.47 -0.03
CA PRO A 213 -9.25 -3.92 1.27
C PRO A 213 -8.18 -3.93 2.38
N TYR A 214 -6.92 -4.20 2.06
CA TYR A 214 -5.84 -4.11 3.07
C TYR A 214 -5.66 -2.70 3.63
N GLU A 215 -5.70 -1.66 2.79
CA GLU A 215 -5.68 -0.26 3.21
C GLU A 215 -6.91 0.06 4.07
N LEU A 216 -8.09 -0.37 3.64
CA LEU A 216 -9.34 -0.20 4.37
C LEU A 216 -9.22 -0.70 5.82
N TYR A 217 -8.68 -1.91 6.01
CA TYR A 217 -8.48 -2.45 7.36
C TYR A 217 -7.30 -1.81 8.07
N ALA A 218 -6.24 -1.37 7.40
CA ALA A 218 -5.13 -0.69 8.05
C ALA A 218 -5.53 0.68 8.62
N TYR A 219 -6.48 1.39 7.99
CA TYR A 219 -7.01 2.65 8.52
C TYR A 219 -8.17 2.48 9.53
N HIS A 220 -9.00 1.45 9.37
CA HIS A 220 -10.31 1.37 10.06
C HIS A 220 -10.52 0.15 10.95
N ASN A 221 -9.52 -0.72 11.13
CA ASN A 221 -9.61 -1.85 12.06
C ASN A 221 -9.30 -1.41 13.49
N ARG A 222 -10.05 -0.40 13.97
CA ARG A 222 -10.10 0.06 15.37
C ARG A 222 -11.39 -0.41 16.04
#